data_AF-D0NS87-F1
#
_entry.id   AF-D0NS87-F1
#
_cell.length_a   1.000
_cell.length_b   1.000
_cell.length_c   1.000
_cell.angle_alpha   90.00
_cell.angle_beta   90.00
_cell.angle_gamma   90.00
#
_symmetry.space_group_name_H-M   'P 1'
#
loop_
_entity.id
_entity.type
_entity.pdbx_description
1 polymer ?
#
loop_
_entity_poly.entity_id
_entity_poly.type
_entity_poly.pdbx_seq_one_letter_code
_entity_poly.pdbx_strand_id
1 'polypeptide(L)'
;MKPVRSSIDRKLLKVVCLYELRKAVDNVGSDELLMLIKQRIGTIKSEQTPDLDELFEKKLKITLAEDDIHAHVLRYYRDFSSIIENHGLGKILGVGDPDAEGFADRMKLRCTILIDNLEPRMRGKDKTMSCSSISLRRRHWLSTSITCCR
;
A
#
# COMPACT_ATOMS: atom_id res chain seq x y z
N MET A 1 -9.59 -18.45 -21.46
CA MET A 1 -9.88 -18.20 -20.03
C MET A 1 -9.89 -19.54 -19.30
N LYS A 2 -9.21 -19.66 -18.15
CA LYS A 2 -9.25 -20.90 -17.34
C LYS A 2 -10.53 -20.93 -16.50
N PRO A 3 -11.27 -22.05 -16.44
CA PRO A 3 -12.45 -22.17 -15.57
C PRO A 3 -12.09 -21.95 -14.10
N VAL A 4 -12.85 -21.14 -13.37
CA VAL A 4 -12.59 -20.81 -11.95
C VAL A 4 -12.43 -22.07 -11.10
N ARG A 5 -13.27 -23.09 -11.33
CA ARG A 5 -13.21 -24.39 -10.65
C ARG A 5 -11.86 -25.11 -10.82
N SER A 6 -11.19 -24.92 -11.95
CA SER A 6 -9.88 -25.54 -12.24
C SER A 6 -8.69 -24.79 -11.63
N SER A 7 -8.91 -23.55 -11.17
CA SER A 7 -7.88 -22.70 -10.56
C SER A 7 -7.85 -22.80 -9.03
N ILE A 8 -8.80 -23.50 -8.42
CA ILE A 8 -8.92 -23.67 -6.97
C ILE A 8 -8.38 -25.05 -6.59
N ASP A 9 -7.55 -25.11 -5.54
CA ASP A 9 -7.09 -26.38 -4.99
C ASP A 9 -8.28 -27.31 -4.68
N ARG A 10 -8.16 -28.60 -5.04
CA ARG A 10 -9.30 -29.53 -4.97
C ARG A 10 -9.73 -29.83 -3.54
N LYS A 11 -8.82 -29.81 -2.56
CA LYS A 11 -9.17 -29.99 -1.14
C LYS A 11 -9.89 -28.75 -0.63
N LEU A 12 -9.38 -27.57 -0.95
CA LEU A 12 -10.02 -26.30 -0.62
C LEU A 12 -11.42 -26.19 -1.23
N LEU A 13 -11.59 -26.55 -2.51
CA LEU A 13 -12.88 -26.52 -3.19
C LEU A 13 -13.91 -27.41 -2.49
N LYS A 14 -13.52 -28.62 -2.06
CA LYS A 14 -14.41 -29.52 -1.30
C LYS A 14 -14.88 -28.89 0.02
N VAL A 15 -13.96 -28.26 0.76
CA VAL A 15 -14.27 -27.59 2.03
C VAL A 15 -15.23 -26.41 1.79
N VAL A 16 -14.93 -25.55 0.82
CA VAL A 16 -15.80 -24.41 0.48
C VAL A 16 -17.19 -24.88 0.05
N CYS A 17 -17.27 -25.89 -0.83
CA CYS A 17 -18.57 -26.41 -1.27
C CYS A 17 -19.37 -27.01 -0.10
N LEU A 18 -18.72 -27.72 0.82
CA LEU A 18 -19.37 -28.36 1.97
C LEU A 18 -19.85 -27.35 3.01
N TYR A 19 -18.97 -26.43 3.44
CA TYR A 19 -19.23 -25.56 4.59
C TYR A 19 -19.88 -24.23 4.21
N GLU A 20 -19.49 -23.65 3.08
CA GLU A 20 -19.99 -22.32 2.65
C GLU A 20 -21.22 -22.43 1.76
N LEU A 21 -21.18 -23.32 0.76
CA LEU A 21 -22.27 -23.48 -0.20
C LEU A 21 -23.29 -24.55 0.20
N ARG A 22 -22.94 -25.44 1.13
CA ARG A 22 -23.75 -26.61 1.53
C ARG A 22 -24.23 -27.44 0.32
N LYS A 23 -23.35 -27.58 -0.69
CA LYS A 23 -23.63 -28.28 -1.96
C LYS A 23 -22.52 -29.27 -2.28
N ALA A 24 -22.88 -30.35 -2.98
CA ALA A 24 -21.89 -31.24 -3.58
C ALA A 24 -21.07 -30.47 -4.63
N VAL A 25 -19.77 -30.81 -4.73
CA VAL A 25 -18.85 -30.12 -5.66
C VAL A 25 -19.40 -30.09 -7.08
N ASP A 26 -19.98 -31.20 -7.56
CA ASP A 26 -20.50 -31.31 -8.92
C ASP A 26 -21.66 -30.35 -9.21
N ASN A 27 -22.43 -29.98 -8.18
CA ASN A 27 -23.60 -29.11 -8.26
C ASN A 27 -23.29 -27.61 -8.10
N VAL A 28 -22.03 -27.23 -7.94
CA VAL A 28 -21.62 -25.82 -7.73
C VAL A 28 -21.18 -25.16 -9.04
N GLY A 29 -21.84 -24.09 -9.44
CA GLY A 29 -21.48 -23.32 -10.63
C GLY A 29 -20.20 -22.49 -10.44
N SER A 30 -19.51 -22.16 -11.53
CA SER A 30 -18.39 -21.21 -11.49
C SER A 30 -18.83 -19.82 -11.03
N ASP A 31 -20.06 -19.41 -11.37
CA ASP A 31 -20.61 -18.11 -10.99
C ASP A 31 -20.90 -18.03 -9.49
N GLU A 32 -21.38 -19.11 -8.88
CA GLU A 32 -21.61 -19.18 -7.42
C GLU A 32 -20.30 -19.06 -6.64
N LEU A 33 -19.23 -19.71 -7.10
CA LEU A 33 -17.89 -19.56 -6.53
C LEU A 33 -17.39 -18.12 -6.67
N LEU A 34 -17.62 -17.50 -7.84
CA LEU A 34 -17.21 -16.13 -8.08
C LEU A 34 -17.98 -15.15 -7.17
N MET A 35 -19.27 -15.37 -6.95
CA MET A 35 -20.10 -14.58 -6.03
C MET A 35 -19.59 -14.70 -4.60
N LEU A 36 -19.30 -15.92 -4.12
CA LEU A 36 -18.72 -16.10 -2.79
C LEU A 36 -17.37 -15.41 -2.61
N ILE A 37 -16.49 -15.52 -3.59
CA ILE A 37 -15.19 -14.85 -3.56
C ILE A 37 -15.38 -13.33 -3.48
N LYS A 38 -16.27 -12.77 -4.31
CA LYS A 38 -16.59 -11.33 -4.29
C LYS A 38 -17.19 -10.90 -2.95
N GLN A 39 -18.10 -11.67 -2.39
CA GLN A 39 -18.72 -11.40 -1.09
C GLN A 39 -17.67 -11.38 0.03
N ARG A 40 -16.81 -12.41 0.09
CA ARG A 40 -15.74 -12.48 1.11
C ARG A 40 -14.73 -11.35 0.97
N ILE A 41 -14.33 -11.01 -0.27
CA ILE A 41 -13.48 -9.84 -0.52
C ILE A 41 -14.16 -8.55 -0.07
N GLY A 42 -15.47 -8.40 -0.31
CA GLY A 42 -16.26 -7.25 0.15
C GLY A 42 -16.28 -7.11 1.67
N THR A 43 -16.51 -8.21 2.38
CA THR A 43 -16.48 -8.24 3.85
C THR A 43 -15.09 -7.91 4.40
N ILE A 44 -14.02 -8.48 3.84
CA ILE A 44 -12.64 -8.19 4.26
C ILE A 44 -12.27 -6.72 4.02
N LYS A 45 -12.65 -6.16 2.87
CA LYS A 45 -12.42 -4.74 2.55
C LYS A 45 -13.14 -3.80 3.53
N SER A 46 -14.32 -4.19 4.01
CA SER A 46 -15.10 -3.37 4.94
C SER A 46 -14.62 -3.46 6.39
N GLU A 47 -14.05 -4.59 6.82
CA GLU A 47 -13.67 -4.80 8.22
C GLU A 47 -12.18 -4.58 8.52
N GLN A 48 -11.29 -4.70 7.52
CA GLN A 48 -9.84 -4.81 7.78
C GLN A 48 -8.96 -3.86 6.96
N THR A 49 -9.48 -3.21 5.92
CA THR A 49 -8.69 -2.26 5.14
C THR A 49 -9.15 -0.84 5.49
N PRO A 50 -8.47 -0.13 6.40
CA PRO A 50 -8.76 1.28 6.60
C PRO A 50 -8.57 2.01 5.26
N ASP A 51 -9.46 2.96 4.97
CA ASP A 51 -9.26 3.91 3.88
C ASP A 51 -7.88 4.52 4.07
N LEU A 52 -7.00 4.30 3.08
CA LEU A 52 -5.60 4.71 3.18
C LEU A 52 -5.53 6.24 3.26
N ASP A 53 -6.38 6.94 2.51
CA ASP A 53 -6.39 8.40 2.51
C ASP A 53 -6.83 8.91 3.89
N GLU A 54 -7.89 8.35 4.47
CA GLU A 54 -8.35 8.72 5.82
C GLU A 54 -7.33 8.35 6.91
N LEU A 55 -6.68 7.19 6.80
CA LEU A 55 -5.68 6.72 7.74
C LEU A 55 -4.46 7.64 7.76
N PHE A 56 -3.95 7.98 6.58
CA PHE A 56 -2.81 8.84 6.45
C PHE A 56 -3.16 10.27 6.83
N GLU A 57 -4.32 10.81 6.47
CA GLU A 57 -4.73 12.16 6.88
C GLU A 57 -4.84 12.29 8.41
N LYS A 58 -5.35 11.26 9.10
CA LYS A 58 -5.46 11.26 10.56
C LYS A 58 -4.10 11.11 11.26
N LYS A 59 -3.17 10.33 10.70
CA LYS A 59 -1.93 9.92 11.37
C LYS A 59 -0.70 10.70 10.94
N LEU A 60 -0.69 11.27 9.74
CA LEU A 60 0.39 12.08 9.18
C LEU A 60 -0.02 13.56 9.13
N LYS A 61 0.02 14.22 10.29
CA LYS A 61 -0.08 15.68 10.35
C LYS A 61 1.26 16.27 10.79
N ILE A 62 1.82 17.13 9.97
CA ILE A 62 2.93 18.01 10.35
C ILE A 62 2.31 19.34 10.76
N THR A 63 2.32 19.70 12.03
CA THR A 63 1.93 21.04 12.49
C THR A 63 3.15 21.96 12.48
N LEU A 64 3.18 22.93 11.55
CA LEU A 64 4.26 23.90 11.37
C LEU A 64 4.35 25.01 12.44
N ALA A 65 3.83 24.77 13.64
CA ALA A 65 3.87 25.74 14.74
C ALA A 65 5.18 25.71 15.55
N GLU A 66 6.09 24.78 15.25
CA GLU A 66 7.37 24.60 15.95
C GLU A 66 8.57 24.93 15.06
N ASP A 67 9.61 25.54 15.65
CA ASP A 67 10.81 26.09 15.00
C ASP A 67 11.74 25.06 14.31
N ASP A 68 11.44 23.76 14.36
CA ASP A 68 12.27 22.69 13.78
C ASP A 68 11.54 21.88 12.69
N ILE A 69 11.43 22.49 11.52
CA ILE A 69 10.89 21.87 10.29
C ILE A 69 11.63 20.55 9.97
N HIS A 70 12.93 20.46 10.27
CA HIS A 70 13.72 19.26 9.99
C HIS A 70 13.33 18.09 10.88
N ALA A 71 13.12 18.32 12.18
CA ALA A 71 12.61 17.30 13.10
C ALA A 71 11.21 16.82 12.72
N HIS A 72 10.34 17.72 12.24
CA HIS A 72 9.00 17.38 11.77
C HIS A 72 9.01 16.51 10.52
N VAL A 73 9.84 16.85 9.52
CA VAL A 73 9.97 16.04 8.30
C VAL A 73 10.49 14.64 8.64
N LEU A 74 11.47 14.52 9.55
CA LEU A 74 11.97 13.23 10.00
C LEU A 74 10.89 12.42 10.74
N ARG A 75 10.12 13.07 11.61
CA ARG A 75 8.98 12.46 12.30
C ARG A 75 7.93 11.95 11.30
N TYR A 76 7.61 12.73 10.28
CA TYR A 76 6.67 12.34 9.23
C TYR A 76 7.11 11.08 8.47
N TYR A 77 8.37 11.01 8.04
CA TYR A 77 8.88 9.80 7.38
C TYR A 77 8.92 8.58 8.30
N ARG A 78 9.22 8.78 9.58
CA ARG A 78 9.18 7.73 10.61
C ARG A 78 7.76 7.22 10.79
N ASP A 79 6.81 8.12 11.01
CA ASP A 79 5.41 7.77 11.28
C ASP A 79 4.78 7.08 10.05
N PHE A 80 5.12 7.53 8.83
CA PHE A 80 4.73 6.85 7.58
C PHE A 80 5.24 5.41 7.54
N SER A 81 6.50 5.19 7.91
CA SER A 81 7.10 3.85 7.92
C SER A 81 6.45 2.96 8.99
N SER A 82 6.19 3.49 10.18
CA SER A 82 5.46 2.78 11.24
C SER A 82 4.03 2.41 10.83
N ILE A 83 3.31 3.26 10.10
CA ILE A 83 1.97 2.92 9.57
C ILE A 83 2.05 1.75 8.59
N ILE A 84 3.05 1.76 7.69
CA ILE A 84 3.24 0.67 6.73
C ILE A 84 3.48 -0.67 7.44
N GLU A 85 4.33 -0.66 8.47
CA GLU A 85 4.66 -1.85 9.25
C GLU A 85 3.46 -2.36 10.04
N ASN A 86 2.80 -1.47 10.81
CA ASN A 86 1.70 -1.83 11.70
C ASN A 86 0.46 -2.34 10.95
N HIS A 87 0.25 -1.89 9.71
CA HIS A 87 -0.89 -2.29 8.89
C HIS A 87 -0.53 -3.28 7.78
N GLY A 88 0.71 -3.81 7.78
CA GLY A 88 1.13 -4.84 6.80
C GLY A 88 1.16 -4.35 5.35
N LEU A 89 1.28 -3.04 5.12
CA LEU A 89 1.25 -2.43 3.78
C LEU A 89 2.59 -2.55 3.05
N GLY A 90 3.57 -3.28 3.60
CA GLY A 90 4.92 -3.39 3.06
C GLY A 90 4.99 -3.88 1.61
N LYS A 91 4.08 -4.74 1.17
CA LYS A 91 4.02 -5.21 -0.23
C LYS A 91 3.53 -4.14 -1.22
N ILE A 92 2.81 -3.13 -0.74
CA ILE A 92 2.16 -2.10 -1.57
C ILE A 92 2.96 -0.80 -1.51
N LEU A 93 3.39 -0.41 -0.31
CA LEU A 93 4.01 0.88 -0.04
C LEU A 93 5.42 0.77 0.55
N GLY A 94 5.91 -0.44 0.83
CA GLY A 94 7.28 -0.64 1.31
C GLY A 94 8.32 -0.35 0.22
N VAL A 95 9.54 -0.01 0.66
CA VAL A 95 10.67 0.20 -0.26
C VAL A 95 10.99 -1.11 -0.98
N GLY A 96 11.20 -2.19 -0.21
CA GLY A 96 11.44 -3.52 -0.75
C GLY A 96 12.73 -3.60 -1.58
N ASP A 97 12.81 -4.64 -2.41
CA ASP A 97 13.90 -4.86 -3.36
C ASP A 97 13.73 -3.94 -4.60
N PRO A 98 14.75 -3.14 -4.96
CA PRO A 98 14.77 -2.33 -6.18
C PRO A 98 14.55 -3.12 -7.47
N ASP A 99 15.01 -4.37 -7.50
CA ASP A 99 14.93 -5.23 -8.69
C ASP A 99 13.61 -6.03 -8.76
N ALA A 100 12.75 -5.91 -7.74
CA ALA A 100 11.46 -6.57 -7.73
C ALA A 100 10.48 -5.94 -8.74
N GLU A 101 9.68 -6.80 -9.37
CA GLU A 101 8.61 -6.39 -10.28
C GLU A 101 7.67 -5.37 -9.61
N GLY A 102 7.32 -4.32 -10.36
CA GLY A 102 6.46 -3.24 -9.87
C GLY A 102 7.12 -2.26 -8.87
N PHE A 103 8.45 -2.30 -8.67
CA PHE A 103 9.14 -1.35 -7.79
C PHE A 103 8.86 0.11 -8.14
N ALA A 104 8.92 0.47 -9.43
CA ALA A 104 8.66 1.84 -9.88
C ALA A 104 7.23 2.30 -9.54
N ASP A 105 6.23 1.45 -9.77
CA ASP A 105 4.83 1.78 -9.48
C ASP A 105 4.57 1.90 -7.98
N ARG A 106 5.13 0.99 -7.17
CA ARG A 106 5.08 1.09 -5.70
C ARG A 106 5.73 2.39 -5.21
N MET A 107 6.88 2.76 -5.76
CA MET A 107 7.60 3.97 -5.34
C MET A 107 6.86 5.23 -5.76
N LYS A 108 6.24 5.23 -6.94
CA LYS A 108 5.36 6.30 -7.40
C LYS A 108 4.17 6.48 -6.46
N LEU A 109 3.48 5.39 -6.13
CA LEU A 109 2.35 5.41 -5.18
C LEU A 109 2.78 5.90 -3.79
N ARG A 110 3.92 5.43 -3.30
CA ARG A 110 4.53 5.88 -2.03
C ARG A 110 4.76 7.39 -2.04
N CYS A 111 5.34 7.93 -3.12
CA CYS A 111 5.56 9.36 -3.29
C CYS A 111 4.26 10.15 -3.36
N THR A 112 3.25 9.65 -4.09
CA THR A 112 1.92 10.29 -4.18
C THR A 112 1.31 10.45 -2.80
N ILE A 113 1.25 9.40 -1.98
CA ILE A 113 0.67 9.47 -0.63
C ILE A 113 1.45 10.43 0.27
N LEU A 114 2.78 10.39 0.22
CA LEU A 114 3.62 11.32 0.98
C LEU A 114 3.39 12.77 0.59
N ILE A 115 3.22 13.06 -0.70
CA ILE A 115 2.93 14.41 -1.22
C ILE A 115 1.51 14.83 -0.89
N ASP A 116 0.55 13.91 -0.97
CA ASP A 116 -0.85 14.23 -0.81
C ASP A 116 -1.21 14.61 0.63
N ASN A 117 -0.53 13.98 1.58
CA ASN A 117 -0.70 14.23 3.01
C ASN A 117 0.25 15.31 3.59
N LEU A 118 1.10 15.93 2.76
CA LEU A 118 1.91 17.08 3.19
C LEU A 118 1.01 18.32 3.32
N GLU A 119 1.12 19.04 4.44
CA GLU A 119 0.36 20.27 4.66
C GLU A 119 0.55 21.26 3.49
N PRO A 120 -0.51 21.98 3.06
CA PRO A 120 -0.44 22.95 1.96
C PRO A 120 0.62 24.04 2.14
N ARG A 121 1.02 24.33 3.38
CA ARG A 121 2.09 25.30 3.70
C ARG A 121 3.50 24.77 3.40
N MET A 122 3.71 23.45 3.38
CA MET A 122 4.96 22.82 2.91
C MET A 122 4.95 22.47 1.44
N ARG A 123 3.76 22.41 0.80
CA ARG A 123 3.63 22.51 -0.65
C ARG A 123 3.93 23.94 -1.09
N GLY A 124 5.17 24.39 -0.88
CA GLY A 124 5.62 25.70 -1.33
C GLY A 124 5.21 25.93 -2.78
N LYS A 125 4.88 27.18 -3.13
CA LYS A 125 4.52 27.56 -4.52
C LYS A 125 5.64 27.34 -5.54
N ASP A 126 6.79 26.83 -5.12
CA ASP A 126 7.79 26.22 -5.99
C ASP A 126 7.61 24.70 -6.01
N LYS A 127 7.35 24.15 -7.21
CA LYS A 127 7.27 22.71 -7.52
C LYS A 127 8.64 22.00 -7.42
N THR A 128 9.46 22.42 -6.48
CA THR A 128 10.76 21.85 -6.17
C THR A 128 10.95 21.85 -4.65
N MET A 129 10.28 20.91 -3.97
CA MET A 129 11.02 20.17 -2.95
C MET A 129 12.10 19.37 -3.69
N SER A 130 13.16 20.08 -4.09
CA SER A 130 14.32 19.45 -4.66
C SER A 130 14.81 18.42 -3.66
N CYS A 131 15.05 17.22 -4.14
CA CYS A 131 15.57 16.06 -3.43
C CYS A 131 17.02 16.28 -2.91
N SER A 132 17.38 17.52 -2.56
CA SER A 132 18.71 17.97 -2.18
C SER A 132 18.94 17.87 -0.67
N SER A 133 17.96 18.16 0.18
CA SER A 133 18.11 18.02 1.65
C SER A 133 18.06 16.57 2.11
N ILE A 134 17.54 15.65 1.29
CA ILE A 134 17.63 14.20 1.47
C ILE A 134 19.06 13.68 1.19
N SER A 135 19.91 14.46 0.51
CA SER A 135 21.25 14.04 0.10
C SER A 135 22.29 13.95 1.22
N LEU A 136 22.09 14.62 2.36
CA LEU A 136 23.07 14.59 3.46
C LEU A 136 23.03 13.30 4.30
N ARG A 137 21.98 12.46 4.17
CA ARG A 137 21.95 11.08 4.70
C ARG A 137 22.07 10.00 3.61
N ARG A 138 22.37 10.37 2.36
CA ARG A 138 22.55 9.40 1.25
C ARG A 138 23.80 8.54 1.33
N ARG A 139 24.77 8.83 2.20
CA ARG A 139 26.00 8.01 2.30
C ARG A 139 25.82 6.65 2.99
N HIS A 140 24.62 6.26 3.40
CA HIS A 140 24.39 4.95 4.00
C HIS A 140 23.29 4.10 3.35
N TRP A 141 22.56 4.60 2.35
CA TRP A 141 21.36 3.89 1.87
C TRP A 141 21.12 3.83 0.36
N LEU A 142 21.97 4.42 -0.49
CA LEU A 142 21.75 4.37 -1.94
C LEU A 142 23.09 4.41 -2.71
N SER A 143 23.72 3.25 -2.90
CA SER A 143 24.78 3.11 -3.92
C SER A 143 24.23 2.92 -5.34
N THR A 144 22.91 2.79 -5.52
CA THR A 144 22.34 2.51 -6.84
C THR A 144 20.89 2.94 -6.86
N SER A 145 20.61 4.14 -7.34
CA SER A 145 19.31 4.56 -7.93
C SER A 145 19.28 6.08 -8.09
N ILE A 146 20.11 6.62 -8.98
CA ILE A 146 19.83 7.94 -9.54
C ILE A 146 20.20 7.91 -11.01
N THR A 147 19.31 7.32 -11.80
CA THR A 147 19.04 7.83 -13.14
C THR A 147 17.60 7.52 -13.48
N CYS A 148 16.96 8.46 -14.17
CA CYS A 148 15.63 8.35 -14.76
C CYS A 148 14.41 8.66 -13.85
N CYS A 149 14.29 9.94 -13.48
CA CYS A 149 13.06 10.66 -13.77
C CYS A 149 13.41 11.80 -14.74
N ARG A 150 13.40 11.47 -16.03
CA ARG A 150 13.16 12.41 -17.14
C ARG A 150 12.17 11.76 -18.08
#